data_AF-A0A961WJ94-F1
#
_entry.id   AF-A0A961WJ94-F1
#
_cell.length_a   1.000
_cell.length_b   1.000
_cell.length_c   1.000
_cell.angle_alpha   90.00
_cell.angle_beta   90.00
_cell.angle_gamma   90.00
#
_symmetry.space_group_name_H-M   'P 1'
#
loop_
_entity.id
_entity.type
_entity.pdbx_description
1 polymer ?
#
loop_
_entity_poly.entity_id
_entity_poly.type
_entity_poly.pdbx_seq_one_letter_code
_entity_poly.pdbx_strand_id
1 'polypeptide(L)'
;NPLTALKMSDMVSRTTGAAPLDANDPNRVYETIMDPDKTLPYVAATLKKAIDAYRTIADYDISRNPGVTATLYNTGNPEMRARFLRQENEKRLATGEEPKLPEENYYGWLVNDRIADLRALF
;
A
#
# COMPACT_ATOMS: atom_id res chain seq x y z
N ASN A 1 9.80 -2.70 6.53
CA ASN A 1 11.27 -2.43 6.55
C ASN A 1 11.52 -1.07 7.21
N PRO A 2 12.73 -0.77 7.73
CA PRO A 2 13.03 0.48 8.45
C PRO A 2 12.68 1.75 7.67
N LEU A 3 13.04 1.81 6.38
CA LEU A 3 12.79 2.97 5.54
C LEU A 3 11.29 3.24 5.34
N THR A 4 10.49 2.20 5.14
CA THR A 4 9.03 2.33 5.05
C THR A 4 8.45 2.85 6.36
N ALA A 5 8.91 2.34 7.50
CA ALA A 5 8.44 2.80 8.80
C ALA A 5 8.76 4.28 9.03
N LEU A 6 9.99 4.71 8.72
CA LEU A 6 10.40 6.12 8.76
C LEU A 6 9.54 7.00 7.84
N LYS A 7 9.29 6.56 6.60
CA LYS A 7 8.42 7.30 5.66
C LYS A 7 6.99 7.44 6.16
N MET A 8 6.47 6.45 6.88
CA MET A 8 5.10 6.45 7.41
C MET A 8 4.99 7.08 8.80
N SER A 9 6.12 7.43 9.44
CA SER A 9 6.22 7.95 10.80
C SER A 9 5.24 9.09 11.09
N ASP A 10 5.23 10.12 10.24
CA ASP A 10 4.35 11.28 10.44
C ASP A 10 2.87 10.90 10.37
N MET A 11 2.50 10.00 9.47
CA MET A 11 1.10 9.54 9.34
C MET A 11 0.70 8.75 10.58
N VAL A 12 1.55 7.80 11.00
CA VAL A 12 1.29 6.97 12.18
C VAL A 12 1.21 7.83 13.43
N SER A 13 2.14 8.77 13.62
CA SER A 13 2.16 9.68 14.76
C SER A 13 0.88 10.51 14.83
N ARG A 14 0.47 11.12 13.71
CA ARG A 14 -0.78 11.91 13.65
C ARG A 14 -2.04 11.09 13.93
N THR A 15 -2.08 9.82 13.51
CA THR A 15 -3.28 8.98 13.66
C THR A 15 -3.36 8.27 15.01
N THR A 16 -2.22 7.85 15.56
CA THR A 16 -2.16 7.01 16.77
C THR A 16 -1.68 7.75 18.02
N GLY A 17 -1.04 8.91 17.87
CA GLY A 17 -0.35 9.61 18.96
C GLY A 17 1.01 9.02 19.32
N ALA A 18 1.47 7.96 18.62
CA ALA A 18 2.80 7.41 18.82
C ALA A 18 3.89 8.46 18.54
N ALA A 19 4.97 8.43 19.31
CA ALA A 19 6.10 9.32 19.07
C ALA A 19 6.75 8.99 17.71
N PRO A 20 7.08 10.01 16.89
CA PRO A 20 7.65 9.81 15.57
C PRO A 20 9.00 9.09 15.65
N LEU A 21 9.26 8.25 14.66
CA LEU A 21 10.55 7.63 14.44
C LEU A 21 11.54 8.64 13.86
N ASP A 22 12.79 8.52 14.29
CA ASP A 22 13.93 9.30 13.80
C ASP A 22 14.97 8.35 13.19
N ALA A 23 15.54 8.73 12.04
CA ALA A 23 16.63 8.00 11.41
C ALA A 23 17.91 8.00 12.25
N ASN A 24 18.06 8.98 13.16
CA ASN A 24 19.18 9.06 14.10
C ASN A 24 19.04 8.10 15.30
N ASP A 25 17.88 7.46 15.47
CA ASP A 25 17.62 6.44 16.50
C ASP A 25 17.29 5.08 15.84
N PRO A 26 18.29 4.40 15.24
CA PRO A 26 18.06 3.15 14.53
C PRO A 26 17.54 2.06 15.46
N ASN A 27 17.94 2.02 16.74
CA ASN A 27 17.50 1.01 17.69
C ASN A 27 15.98 1.05 17.87
N ARG A 28 15.41 2.24 18.06
CA ARG A 28 13.97 2.42 18.17
C ARG A 28 13.23 2.07 16.88
N VAL A 29 13.80 2.42 15.72
CA VAL A 29 13.24 2.03 14.42
C VAL A 29 13.17 0.51 14.29
N TYR A 30 14.25 -0.20 14.64
CA TYR A 30 14.29 -1.66 14.60
C TYR A 30 13.33 -2.30 15.59
N GLU A 31 13.29 -1.82 16.82
CA GLU A 31 12.33 -2.29 17.84
C GLU A 31 10.89 -2.17 17.34
N THR A 32 10.53 -1.02 16.76
CA THR A 32 9.18 -0.74 16.28
C THR A 32 8.76 -1.66 15.14
N ILE A 33 9.66 -2.00 14.22
CA ILE A 33 9.31 -2.86 13.08
C ILE A 33 9.33 -4.35 13.40
N MET A 34 10.04 -4.77 14.46
CA MET A 34 10.13 -6.17 14.90
C MET A 34 8.98 -6.56 15.83
N ASP A 35 8.44 -5.61 16.57
CA ASP A 35 7.29 -5.80 17.45
C ASP A 35 5.97 -5.76 16.64
N PRO A 36 5.19 -6.86 16.59
CA PRO A 36 3.99 -6.94 15.76
C PRO A 36 2.90 -5.92 16.16
N ASP A 37 2.79 -5.59 17.45
CA ASP A 37 1.80 -4.64 17.94
C ASP A 37 2.17 -3.20 17.53
N LYS A 38 3.48 -2.91 17.51
CA LYS A 38 3.99 -1.61 17.07
C LYS A 38 4.05 -1.45 15.56
N THR A 39 4.26 -2.54 14.81
CA THR A 39 4.43 -2.50 13.35
C THR A 39 3.09 -2.37 12.60
N LEU A 40 1.99 -2.84 13.19
CA LEU A 40 0.67 -2.88 12.54
C LEU A 40 0.19 -1.51 12.03
N PRO A 41 0.29 -0.39 12.79
CA PRO A 41 -0.04 0.94 12.27
C PRO A 41 0.78 1.35 11.04
N TYR A 42 2.04 0.93 10.94
CA TYR A 42 2.89 1.25 9.79
C TYR A 42 2.52 0.44 8.55
N VAL A 43 2.08 -0.82 8.73
CA VAL A 43 1.47 -1.62 7.66
C VAL A 43 0.21 -0.90 7.15
N ALA A 44 -0.69 -0.52 8.05
CA ALA A 44 -1.92 0.19 7.70
C ALA A 44 -1.64 1.52 6.98
N ALA A 45 -0.68 2.32 7.46
CA ALA A 45 -0.26 3.56 6.81
C ALA A 45 0.31 3.33 5.40
N THR A 46 1.08 2.25 5.22
CA THR A 46 1.62 1.86 3.91
C THR A 46 0.50 1.52 2.92
N LEU A 47 -0.50 0.74 3.35
CA LEU A 47 -1.67 0.40 2.53
C LEU A 47 -2.51 1.64 2.21
N LYS A 48 -2.75 2.50 3.21
CA LYS A 48 -3.45 3.77 3.01
C LYS A 48 -2.77 4.63 1.96
N LYS A 49 -1.44 4.77 2.05
CA LYS A 49 -0.66 5.52 1.05
C LYS A 49 -0.83 4.93 -0.35
N ALA A 50 -0.85 3.61 -0.49
CA ALA A 50 -1.07 2.96 -1.78
C ALA A 50 -2.47 3.24 -2.35
N ILE A 51 -3.49 3.12 -1.50
CA ILE A 51 -4.88 3.45 -1.84
C ILE A 51 -5.02 4.90 -2.30
N ASP A 52 -4.46 5.84 -1.53
CA ASP A 52 -4.53 7.27 -1.84
C ASP A 52 -3.78 7.60 -3.14
N ALA A 53 -2.63 6.97 -3.39
CA ALA A 53 -1.88 7.15 -4.64
C ALA A 53 -2.70 6.71 -5.87
N TYR A 54 -3.32 5.52 -5.83
CA TYR A 54 -4.15 5.05 -6.94
C TYR A 54 -5.40 5.91 -7.14
N ARG A 55 -6.06 6.31 -6.05
CA ARG A 55 -7.24 7.18 -6.12
C ARG A 55 -6.91 8.54 -6.71
N THR A 56 -5.80 9.15 -6.29
CA THR A 56 -5.46 10.54 -6.68
C THR A 56 -4.75 10.65 -8.03
N ILE A 57 -3.94 9.65 -8.39
CA ILE A 57 -3.10 9.71 -9.60
C ILE A 57 -3.79 9.01 -10.77
N ALA A 58 -4.35 7.83 -10.54
CA ALA A 58 -4.87 6.93 -11.57
C ALA A 58 -6.40 6.82 -11.59
N ASP A 59 -7.09 7.52 -10.69
CA ASP A 59 -8.56 7.52 -10.56
C ASP A 59 -9.16 6.12 -10.28
N TYR A 60 -8.44 5.29 -9.52
CA TYR A 60 -8.92 3.97 -9.09
C TYR A 60 -9.03 3.88 -7.57
N ASP A 61 -10.23 3.57 -7.07
CA ASP A 61 -10.42 3.18 -5.67
C ASP A 61 -10.11 1.70 -5.45
N ILE A 62 -8.88 1.42 -5.03
CA ILE A 62 -8.42 0.06 -4.71
C ILE A 62 -8.69 -0.35 -3.25
N SER A 63 -9.39 0.47 -2.45
CA SER A 63 -9.60 0.21 -1.02
C SER A 63 -10.37 -1.08 -0.71
N ARG A 64 -11.14 -1.58 -1.68
CA ARG A 64 -11.93 -2.81 -1.56
C ARG A 64 -11.28 -4.02 -2.24
N ASN A 65 -10.09 -3.87 -2.85
CA ASN A 65 -9.37 -4.97 -3.48
C ASN A 65 -8.12 -5.36 -2.65
N PRO A 66 -8.23 -6.39 -1.79
CA PRO A 66 -7.12 -6.82 -0.96
C PRO A 66 -5.97 -7.43 -1.77
N GLY A 67 -6.22 -8.04 -2.94
CA GLY A 67 -5.16 -8.52 -3.82
C GLY A 67 -4.28 -7.40 -4.39
N VAL A 68 -4.89 -6.29 -4.83
CA VAL A 68 -4.12 -5.14 -5.34
C VAL A 68 -3.34 -4.46 -4.20
N THR A 69 -3.96 -4.30 -3.03
CA THR A 69 -3.26 -3.69 -1.88
C THR A 69 -2.14 -4.59 -1.34
N ALA A 70 -2.31 -5.92 -1.34
CA ALA A 70 -1.26 -6.88 -1.01
C ALA A 70 -0.11 -6.86 -2.04
N THR A 71 -0.43 -6.73 -3.33
CA THR A 71 0.56 -6.53 -4.39
C THR A 71 1.43 -5.32 -4.09
N LEU A 72 0.80 -4.18 -3.76
CA LEU A 72 1.52 -2.93 -3.49
C LEU A 72 2.31 -2.95 -2.18
N TYR A 73 1.85 -3.70 -1.18
CA TYR A 73 2.63 -3.94 0.04
C TYR A 73 3.89 -4.76 -0.25
N ASN A 74 3.77 -5.77 -1.11
CA ASN A 74 4.90 -6.63 -1.50
C ASN A 74 5.91 -5.90 -2.41
N THR A 75 5.43 -5.16 -3.42
CA THR A 75 6.31 -4.55 -4.45
C THR A 75 6.72 -3.12 -4.13
N GLY A 76 5.96 -2.40 -3.31
CA GLY A 76 6.16 -0.98 -3.03
C GLY A 76 5.89 -0.07 -4.24
N ASN A 77 6.39 1.18 -4.13
CA ASN A 77 6.30 2.25 -5.14
C ASN A 77 4.90 2.50 -5.75
N PRO A 78 3.85 2.67 -4.93
CA PRO A 78 2.49 2.81 -5.44
C PRO A 78 2.29 4.06 -6.31
N GLU A 79 2.96 5.18 -6.01
CA GLU A 79 2.83 6.41 -6.82
C GLU A 79 3.37 6.23 -8.24
N MET A 80 4.51 5.54 -8.38
CA MET A 80 5.09 5.28 -9.69
C MET A 80 4.17 4.38 -10.52
N ARG A 81 3.65 3.30 -9.91
CA ARG A 81 2.73 2.38 -10.59
C ARG A 81 1.41 3.07 -10.99
N ALA A 82 0.86 3.91 -10.11
CA ALA A 82 -0.32 4.70 -10.43
C ALA A 82 -0.08 5.68 -11.59
N ARG A 83 1.09 6.34 -11.64
CA ARG A 83 1.45 7.22 -12.78
C ARG A 83 1.56 6.43 -14.08
N PHE A 84 2.19 5.25 -14.06
CA PHE A 84 2.28 4.38 -15.24
C PHE A 84 0.89 3.93 -15.71
N LEU A 85 0.02 3.50 -14.80
CA LEU A 85 -1.35 3.09 -15.12
C LEU A 85 -2.13 4.24 -15.77
N ARG A 86 -2.06 5.44 -15.19
CA ARG A 86 -2.69 6.64 -15.74
C ARG A 86 -2.20 6.94 -17.16
N GLN A 87 -0.88 7.00 -17.36
CA GLN A 87 -0.29 7.30 -18.67
C GLN A 87 -0.66 6.26 -19.74
N GLU A 88 -0.71 4.99 -19.36
CA GLU A 88 -1.14 3.91 -20.25
C GLU A 88 -2.62 4.07 -20.61
N ASN A 89 -3.48 4.37 -19.63
CA ASN A 89 -4.91 4.57 -19.87
C ASN A 89 -5.21 5.81 -20.71
N GLU A 90 -4.44 6.89 -20.54
CA GLU A 90 -4.53 8.08 -21.40
C GLU A 90 -4.25 7.73 -22.88
N LYS A 91 -3.24 6.88 -23.15
CA LYS A 91 -2.93 6.41 -24.52
C LYS A 91 -4.01 5.48 -25.09
N ARG A 92 -4.52 4.56 -24.26
CA ARG A 92 -5.60 3.63 -24.63
C ARG A 92 -6.86 4.39 -25.01
N LEU A 93 -7.29 5.32 -24.17
CA LEU A 93 -8.44 6.17 -24.44
C LEU A 93 -8.28 6.99 -25.73
N ALA A 94 -7.07 7.53 -25.99
CA ALA A 94 -6.79 8.27 -27.23
C ALA A 94 -6.87 7.40 -28.50
N THR A 95 -6.77 6.08 -28.37
CA THR A 95 -6.84 5.11 -29.47
C THR A 95 -8.16 4.32 -29.50
N GLY A 96 -9.11 4.65 -28.61
CA GLY A 96 -10.40 3.97 -28.51
C GLY A 96 -10.36 2.61 -27.81
N GLU A 97 -9.25 2.27 -27.15
CA GLU A 97 -9.11 1.06 -26.34
C GLU A 97 -9.69 1.25 -24.93
N GLU A 98 -10.11 0.15 -24.31
CA GLU A 98 -10.55 0.16 -22.91
C GLU A 98 -9.39 0.48 -21.95
N PRO A 99 -9.64 1.24 -20.87
CA PRO A 99 -8.66 1.47 -19.81
C PRO A 99 -8.22 0.16 -19.15
N LYS A 100 -6.92 0.06 -18.89
CA LYS A 100 -6.35 -1.01 -18.09
C LYS A 100 -6.72 -0.83 -16.61
N LEU A 101 -7.04 -1.93 -15.94
CA LEU A 101 -7.33 -1.96 -14.51
C LEU A 101 -6.04 -2.15 -13.67
N PRO A 102 -6.05 -1.78 -12.38
CA PRO A 102 -4.99 -2.17 -11.45
C PRO A 102 -4.77 -3.69 -11.43
N GLU A 103 -3.51 -4.12 -11.53
CA GLU A 103 -3.14 -5.53 -11.62
C GLU A 103 -2.54 -6.08 -10.33
N GLU A 104 -2.73 -7.38 -10.14
CA GLU A 104 -2.22 -8.16 -9.03
C GLU A 104 -0.93 -8.90 -9.42
N ASN A 105 -0.01 -9.08 -8.47
CA ASN A 105 1.05 -10.07 -8.61
C ASN A 105 0.61 -11.42 -8.02
N TYR A 106 1.51 -12.41 -8.02
CA TYR A 106 1.22 -13.74 -7.46
C TYR A 106 0.66 -13.70 -6.02
N TYR A 107 1.24 -12.86 -5.15
CA TYR A 107 0.79 -12.73 -3.76
C TYR A 107 -0.57 -12.02 -3.66
N GLY A 108 -0.83 -11.03 -4.51
CA GLY A 108 -2.13 -10.37 -4.60
C GLY A 108 -3.23 -11.34 -5.03
N TRP A 109 -2.97 -12.10 -6.09
CA TRP A 109 -3.88 -13.13 -6.56
C TRP A 109 -4.18 -14.15 -5.45
N LEU A 110 -3.15 -14.64 -4.75
CA LEU A 110 -3.33 -15.62 -3.67
C LEU A 110 -4.20 -15.07 -2.54
N VAL A 111 -4.09 -13.79 -2.20
CA VAL A 111 -4.95 -13.16 -1.19
C VAL A 111 -6.41 -13.13 -1.66
N ASN A 112 -6.66 -12.79 -2.91
CA ASN A 112 -8.02 -12.78 -3.46
C ASN A 112 -8.60 -14.20 -3.59
N ASP A 113 -7.81 -15.18 -4.02
CA ASP A 113 -8.18 -16.59 -4.07
C ASP A 113 -8.62 -17.12 -2.69
N ARG A 114 -7.95 -16.65 -1.62
CA ARG A 114 -8.20 -17.06 -0.23
C ARG A 114 -9.07 -16.11 0.57
N ILE A 115 -9.72 -15.14 -0.07
CA ILE A 115 -10.45 -14.10 0.66
C ILE A 115 -11.62 -14.65 1.49
N ALA A 116 -12.28 -15.71 1.01
CA ALA A 116 -13.34 -16.38 1.74
C ALA A 116 -12.81 -17.05 3.02
N ASP A 117 -11.69 -17.78 2.90
CA ASP A 117 -11.01 -18.44 4.02
C ASP A 117 -10.56 -17.41 5.07
N LEU A 118 -9.94 -16.30 4.64
CA LEU A 118 -9.46 -15.24 5.53
C LEU A 118 -10.59 -14.55 6.29
N ARG A 119 -11.73 -14.32 5.64
CA ARG A 119 -12.91 -13.71 6.27
C ARG A 119 -13.58 -14.62 7.28
N ALA A 120 -13.41 -15.94 7.17
CA ALA A 120 -14.00 -16.88 8.13
C ALA A 120 -13.23 -16.96 9.47
N LEU A 121 -12.06 -16.32 9.58
CA LEU A 121 -11.22 -16.32 10.78
C LEU A 121 -11.63 -15.26 11.84
N PHE A 122 -12.53 -14.34 11.49
CA PHE A 122 -12.97 -13.20 12.31
C PHE A 122 -14.48 -12.99 12.19
#